data_AF-A0A7X6Y7F3-F1
#
_entry.id   AF-A0A7X6Y7F3-F1
#
_cell.length_a   1.000
_cell.length_b   1.000
_cell.length_c   1.000
_cell.angle_alpha   90.00
_cell.angle_beta   90.00
_cell.angle_gamma   90.00
#
_symmetry.space_group_name_H-M   'P 1'
#
loop_
_entity.id
_entity.type
_entity.pdbx_description
1 polymer ?
#
loop_
_entity_poly.entity_id
_entity_poly.type
_entity_poly.pdbx_seq_one_letter_code
_entity_poly.pdbx_strand_id
1 'polypeptide(L)' 'ILAIVDAYDAMTQERVYRKALPKELALKEIEKNAGIQFDPTIARIFVELMRDED' A
#
# COMPACT_ATOMS: atom_id res chain seq x y z
N ILE A 1 2.89 1.82 11.52
CA ILE A 1 2.76 2.98 10.58
C ILE A 1 3.87 2.95 9.54
N LEU A 2 5.16 2.97 9.88
CA LEU A 2 6.24 2.90 8.87
C LEU A 2 6.16 1.66 7.95
N ALA A 3 5.82 0.49 8.49
CA ALA A 3 5.74 -0.74 7.70
C ALA A 3 4.73 -0.70 6.53
N ILE A 4 3.60 0.01 6.66
CA ILE A 4 2.63 0.13 5.55
C ILE A 4 3.14 1.11 4.48
N VAL A 5 3.83 2.17 4.90
CA VAL A 5 4.45 3.15 3.99
C VAL A 5 5.59 2.48 3.21
N ASP A 6 6.48 1.76 3.89
CA ASP A 6 7.59 1.05 3.24
C ASP A 6 7.09 -0.02 2.26
N ALA A 7 6.02 -0.74 2.63
CA ALA A 7 5.41 -1.74 1.74
C ALA A 7 4.78 -1.07 0.50
N TYR A 8 4.05 0.03 0.69
CA TYR A 8 3.47 0.79 -0.41
C TYR A 8 4.55 1.31 -1.35
N ASP A 9 5.59 1.97 -0.82
CA ASP A 9 6.69 2.52 -1.60
C ASP A 9 7.45 1.42 -2.36
N ALA A 10 7.71 0.28 -1.72
CA ALA A 10 8.31 -0.88 -2.36
C ALA A 10 7.47 -1.48 -3.49
N MET A 11 6.15 -1.26 -3.48
CA MET A 11 5.24 -1.67 -4.54
C MET A 11 5.16 -0.64 -5.66
N THR A 12 5.09 0.65 -5.36
CA THR A 12 4.82 1.70 -6.34
C THR A 12 6.06 2.35 -6.94
N GLN A 13 7.26 2.13 -6.37
CA GLN A 13 8.50 2.60 -6.98
C GLN A 13 9.06 1.60 -7.99
N GLU A 14 9.55 2.13 -9.11
CA GLU A 14 10.29 1.35 -10.09
C GLU A 14 11.67 0.99 -9.55
N ARG A 15 12.02 -0.29 -9.65
CA ARG A 15 13.32 -0.82 -9.24
C ARG A 15 14.00 -1.44 -10.46
N VAL A 16 15.33 -1.49 -10.46
CA VAL A 16 16.15 -2.03 -11.57
C VAL A 16 15.67 -3.41 -12.05
N TYR A 17 15.07 -4.21 -11.17
CA TYR A 17 14.60 -5.57 -11.45
C TYR A 17 13.07 -5.74 -11.45
N ARG A 18 12.29 -4.68 -11.24
CA ARG A 18 10.83 -4.76 -11.09
C ARG A 18 10.15 -3.46 -11.50
N LYS A 19 9.15 -3.56 -12.37
CA LYS A 19 8.25 -2.45 -12.67
C LYS A 19 7.38 -2.08 -11.46
N ALA A 20 7.13 -0.79 -11.29
CA ALA A 20 6.18 -0.28 -10.31
C ALA A 20 4.80 -0.93 -10.51
N LEU A 21 4.13 -1.27 -9.41
CA LEU A 21 2.72 -1.60 -9.43
C LEU A 21 1.90 -0.30 -9.57
N PRO A 22 0.81 -0.34 -10.35
CA PRO A 22 -0.22 0.69 -10.30
C PRO A 22 -0.70 0.93 -8.87
N LYS A 23 -0.96 2.20 -8.53
CA LYS A 23 -1.48 2.63 -7.22
C LYS A 23 -2.62 1.74 -6.73
N GLU A 24 -3.65 1.54 -7.55
CA GLU A 24 -4.80 0.70 -7.18
C GLU A 24 -4.45 -0.78 -6.88
N LEU A 25 -3.44 -1.34 -7.55
CA LEU A 25 -3.00 -2.71 -7.23
C LEU A 25 -2.21 -2.76 -5.93
N ALA A 26 -1.39 -1.75 -5.63
CA ALA A 26 -0.70 -1.62 -4.36
C ALA A 26 -1.68 -1.44 -3.19
N LEU A 27 -2.71 -0.61 -3.36
CA LEU A 27 -3.75 -0.41 -2.35
C LEU A 27 -4.58 -1.67 -2.11
N LYS A 28 -4.96 -2.40 -3.15
CA LYS A 28 -5.64 -3.71 -3.01
C LYS A 28 -4.81 -4.74 -2.24
N GLU A 29 -3.50 -4.76 -2.45
CA GLU A 29 -2.62 -5.67 -1.71
C GLU A 29 -2.54 -5.28 -0.22
N ILE A 30 -2.55 -3.97 0.10
CA ILE A 30 -2.64 -3.49 1.48
C ILE A 30 -3.97 -3.89 2.12
N GLU A 31 -5.10 -3.68 1.44
CA GLU A 31 -6.44 -4.06 1.93
C GLU A 31 -6.49 -5.58 2.21
N LYS A 32 -5.94 -6.40 1.32
CA LYS A 32 -5.90 -7.86 1.46
C LYS A 32 -5.09 -8.33 2.68
N ASN A 33 -4.05 -7.59 3.06
CA ASN A 33 -3.18 -7.94 4.18
C ASN A 33 -3.56 -7.23 5.49
N ALA A 34 -4.68 -6.49 5.51
CA ALA A 34 -5.24 -5.88 6.71
C ALA A 34 -5.68 -6.96 7.72
N GLY A 35 -5.27 -6.81 8.98
CA GLY A 35 -5.52 -7.79 10.04
C GLY A 35 -4.58 -9.00 10.06
N ILE A 36 -3.67 -9.12 9.07
CA ILE A 36 -2.66 -10.17 9.00
C ILE A 36 -1.26 -9.55 9.16
N GLN A 37 -0.87 -8.69 8.22
CA GLN A 37 0.43 -8.02 8.20
C GLN A 37 0.35 -6.60 8.73
N PHE A 38 -0.80 -5.95 8.54
CA PHE A 38 -1.04 -4.57 8.95
C PHE A 38 -2.17 -4.50 9.95
N ASP A 39 -2.11 -3.52 10.85
CA ASP A 39 -3.26 -3.18 11.68
C ASP A 39 -4.44 -2.81 10.76
N PRO A 40 -5.62 -3.43 10.93
CA PRO A 40 -6.73 -3.26 10.00
C PRO A 40 -7.29 -1.84 9.99
N THR A 41 -7.23 -1.13 11.11
CA THR A 41 -7.66 0.28 11.19
C THR A 41 -6.69 1.17 10.43
N ILE A 42 -5.39 0.97 10.62
CA ILE A 42 -4.35 1.73 9.92
C ILE A 42 -4.36 1.45 8.42
N ALA A 43 -4.52 0.19 8.02
CA ALA A 43 -4.60 -0.20 6.60
C ALA A 43 -5.77 0.48 5.90
N ARG A 44 -6.95 0.48 6.55
CA ARG A 44 -8.14 1.16 6.03
C ARG A 44 -7.92 2.67 5.89
N ILE A 45 -7.46 3.35 6.94
CA ILE A 45 -7.22 4.80 6.91
C ILE A 45 -6.21 5.14 5.81
N PHE A 46 -5.12 4.39 5.70
CA PHE A 46 -4.10 4.62 4.67
C PHE A 46 -4.67 4.51 3.25
N VAL A 47 -5.51 3.51 2.99
CA VAL A 47 -6.12 3.31 1.67
C VAL A 47 -7.13 4.39 1.34
N GLU A 48 -7.96 4.79 2.30
CA GLU A 48 -8.89 5.92 2.15
C GLU A 48 -8.12 7.21 1.81
N LEU A 49 -7.10 7.54 2.59
CA LEU A 49 -6.27 8.73 2.41
C LEU A 49 -5.59 8.76 1.04
N MET A 50 -5.04 7.63 0.59
CA MET A 50 -4.38 7.53 -0.70
C MET A 50 -5.35 7.67 -1.88
N ARG A 51 -6.58 7.15 -1.80
CA ARG A 51 -7.58 7.28 -2.87
C ARG A 51 -8.15 8.70 -2.97
N ASP A 52 -8.23 9.41 -1.85
CA ASP A 52 -8.70 10.80 -1.81
C ASP A 52 -7.67 11.79 -2.39
N GLU A 53 -6.41 11.40 -2.55
CA GLU A 53 -5.35 12.21 -3.18
C GLU A 53 -5.36 12.18 -4.73
N ASP A 54 -6.32 11.51 -5.38
CA ASP A 54 -6.49 11.49 -6.86
C ASP A 54 -7.40 12.60 -7.41
#